data_AF-A0A2A5B5N1-F1
#
_entry.id   AF-A0A2A5B5N1-F1
#
_cell.length_a   1.000
_cell.length_b   1.000
_cell.length_c   1.000
_cell.angle_alpha   90.00
_cell.angle_beta   90.00
_cell.angle_gamma   90.00
#
_symmetry.space_group_name_H-M   'P 1'
#
loop_
_entity.id
_entity.type
_entity.pdbx_description
1 polymer ?
#
loop_
_entity_poly.entity_id
_entity_poly.type
_entity_poly.pdbx_seq_one_letter_code
_entity_poly.pdbx_strand_id
1 'polypeptide(L)'
;MKNLIQYIYFTIIFLLISCADGKQEIPIDVIPEDKMVDVITEIEITQALIKLTLSTQDTINQQQLFDKVYEDFNISEEKFNKSLSFYCRQPKVMENIYVRVIISLSKKQAER
;
A
#
# COMPACT_ATOMS: atom_id res chain seq x y z
N MET A 1 23.45 -29.15 -36.86
CA MET A 1 24.01 -28.19 -35.88
C MET A 1 23.47 -26.77 -36.07
N LYS A 2 23.44 -26.19 -37.28
CA LYS A 2 22.86 -24.85 -37.54
C LYS A 2 21.40 -24.69 -37.08
N ASN A 3 20.56 -25.70 -37.32
CA ASN A 3 19.14 -25.67 -36.90
C ASN A 3 18.98 -25.69 -35.38
N LEU A 4 19.86 -26.37 -34.64
CA LEU A 4 19.82 -26.44 -33.17
C LEU A 4 20.18 -25.09 -32.54
N ILE A 5 21.16 -24.39 -33.11
CA ILE A 5 21.54 -23.03 -32.69
C ILE A 5 20.40 -22.04 -32.96
N GLN A 6 19.67 -22.22 -34.06
CA GLN A 6 18.52 -21.39 -34.41
C GLN A 6 17.33 -21.58 -33.45
N TYR A 7 17.07 -22.82 -33.00
CA TYR A 7 16.07 -23.08 -31.95
C TYR A 7 16.46 -22.48 -30.59
N ILE A 8 17.74 -22.56 -30.21
CA ILE A 8 18.24 -21.94 -28.96
C ILE A 8 18.06 -20.42 -29.00
N TYR A 9 18.34 -19.77 -30.12
CA TYR A 9 18.13 -18.34 -30.30
C TYR A 9 16.64 -17.95 -30.20
N PHE A 10 15.76 -18.76 -30.77
CA PHE A 10 14.32 -18.54 -30.71
C PHE A 10 13.76 -18.69 -29.28
N THR A 11 14.26 -19.67 -28.52
CA THR A 11 13.89 -19.86 -27.11
C THR A 11 14.39 -18.72 -26.21
N ILE A 12 15.60 -18.21 -26.46
CA ILE A 12 16.17 -17.06 -25.74
C ILE A 12 15.36 -15.79 -25.97
N ILE A 13 14.90 -15.53 -27.20
CA ILE A 13 14.06 -14.36 -27.51
C ILE A 13 12.70 -14.44 -26.80
N PHE A 14 12.11 -15.64 -26.67
CA PHE A 14 10.82 -15.82 -25.99
C PHE A 14 10.92 -15.58 -24.47
N LEU A 15 12.07 -15.89 -23.87
CA LEU A 15 12.35 -15.64 -22.44
C LEU A 15 12.44 -14.14 -22.10
N LEU A 16 12.78 -13.28 -23.07
CA LEU A 16 12.92 -11.84 -22.84
C LEU A 16 11.59 -11.08 -22.78
N ILE A 17 10.46 -11.68 -23.23
CA ILE A 17 9.14 -11.03 -23.25
C ILE A 17 8.37 -11.24 -21.93
N SER A 18 8.81 -12.17 -21.07
CA SER A 18 8.12 -12.48 -19.81
C SER A 18 8.30 -11.41 -18.72
N CYS A 19 9.09 -10.35 -18.98
CA CYS A 19 9.38 -9.29 -18.02
C CYS A 19 8.95 -7.91 -18.58
N ALA A 20 7.73 -7.84 -19.11
CA ALA A 20 7.04 -6.57 -19.24
C ALA A 20 6.28 -6.33 -17.94
N ASP A 21 6.85 -5.52 -17.03
CA ASP A 21 6.14 -4.91 -15.90
C ASP A 21 5.01 -4.05 -16.50
N GLY A 22 3.86 -4.68 -16.78
CA GLY A 22 2.68 -3.99 -17.24
C GLY A 22 2.25 -3.03 -16.14
N LYS A 23 2.23 -1.73 -16.44
CA LYS A 23 1.61 -0.75 -15.55
C LYS A 23 0.17 -1.19 -15.32
N GLN A 24 -0.09 -1.78 -14.17
CA GLN A 24 -1.40 -2.30 -13.82
C GLN A 24 -2.34 -1.12 -13.63
N GLU A 25 -3.40 -1.05 -14.43
CA GLU A 25 -4.43 -0.03 -14.26
C GLU A 25 -5.10 -0.23 -12.89
N ILE A 26 -5.04 0.80 -12.06
CA ILE A 26 -5.69 0.81 -10.74
C ILE A 26 -7.20 0.90 -10.96
N PRO A 27 -8.01 -0.05 -10.46
CA PRO A 27 -9.47 0.02 -10.56
C PRO A 27 -10.02 1.31 -9.94
N ILE A 28 -11.11 1.84 -10.49
CA ILE A 28 -11.73 3.10 -10.02
C ILE A 28 -12.21 3.05 -8.56
N ASP A 29 -12.44 1.83 -8.05
CA ASP A 29 -12.90 1.58 -6.69
C ASP A 29 -11.75 1.37 -5.68
N VAL A 30 -10.48 1.46 -6.14
CA VAL A 30 -9.28 1.40 -5.31
C VAL A 30 -8.76 2.80 -5.04
N ILE A 31 -8.34 3.06 -3.81
CA ILE A 31 -7.68 4.31 -3.41
C ILE A 31 -6.33 4.39 -4.15
N PRO A 32 -6.02 5.48 -4.87
CA PRO A 32 -4.74 5.64 -5.57
C PRO A 32 -3.55 5.52 -4.63
N GLU A 33 -2.40 5.04 -5.14
CA GLU A 33 -1.21 4.71 -4.33
C GLU A 33 -0.76 5.87 -3.44
N ASP A 34 -0.64 7.07 -4.01
CA ASP A 34 -0.23 8.28 -3.27
C ASP A 34 -1.19 8.58 -2.11
N LYS A 35 -2.49 8.50 -2.35
CA LYS A 35 -3.51 8.70 -1.31
C LYS A 35 -3.49 7.58 -0.28
N MET A 36 -3.20 6.34 -0.70
CA MET A 36 -3.10 5.19 0.21
C MET A 36 -1.94 5.35 1.19
N VAL A 37 -0.80 5.90 0.75
CA VAL A 37 0.33 6.25 1.63
C VAL A 37 -0.11 7.20 2.74
N ASP A 38 -0.84 8.26 2.39
CA ASP A 38 -1.32 9.24 3.37
C ASP A 38 -2.34 8.62 4.34
N VAL A 39 -3.29 7.83 3.83
CA VAL A 39 -4.30 7.15 4.65
C VAL A 39 -3.64 6.17 5.62
N ILE A 40 -2.74 5.29 5.15
CA ILE A 40 -2.06 4.33 6.03
C ILE A 40 -1.22 5.08 7.07
N THR A 41 -0.55 6.16 6.69
CA THR A 41 0.22 6.98 7.64
C THR A 41 -0.66 7.46 8.80
N GLU A 42 -1.87 7.95 8.51
CA GLU A 42 -2.79 8.44 9.55
C GLU A 42 -3.42 7.30 10.37
N ILE A 43 -3.69 6.16 9.73
CA ILE A 43 -4.13 4.94 10.43
C ILE A 43 -3.06 4.47 11.44
N GLU A 44 -1.78 4.43 11.06
CA GLU A 44 -0.69 4.02 11.95
C GLU A 44 -0.50 5.00 13.13
N ILE A 45 -0.65 6.31 12.88
CA ILE A 45 -0.65 7.33 13.94
C ILE A 45 -1.83 7.13 14.90
N THR A 46 -3.01 6.86 14.35
CA THR A 46 -4.24 6.62 15.12
C THR A 46 -4.10 5.35 15.98
N GLN A 47 -3.51 4.28 15.43
CA GLN A 47 -3.20 3.07 16.19
C GLN A 47 -2.20 3.34 17.33
N ALA A 48 -1.17 4.15 17.07
CA ALA A 48 -0.22 4.55 18.11
C ALA A 48 -0.89 5.35 19.23
N LEU A 49 -1.78 6.30 18.90
CA LEU A 49 -2.58 7.03 19.87
C LEU A 49 -3.45 6.09 20.70
N ILE A 50 -4.20 5.19 20.05
CA ILE A 50 -5.05 4.19 20.72
C ILE A 50 -4.23 3.38 21.72
N LYS A 51 -3.06 2.90 21.31
CA LYS A 51 -2.18 2.08 22.15
C LYS A 51 -1.67 2.85 23.36
N LEU A 52 -1.36 4.14 23.20
CA LEU A 52 -0.94 5.01 24.30
C LEU A 52 -2.10 5.27 25.28
N THR A 53 -3.30 5.57 24.79
CA THR A 53 -4.47 5.84 25.63
C THR A 53 -4.95 4.59 26.37
N LEU A 54 -4.90 3.41 25.75
CA LEU A 54 -5.21 2.16 26.46
C LEU A 54 -4.21 1.85 27.59
N SER A 55 -2.97 2.35 27.49
CA SER A 55 -1.98 2.21 28.56
C SER A 55 -2.28 3.06 29.80
N THR A 56 -3.13 4.09 29.67
CA THR A 56 -3.53 5.00 30.76
C THR A 56 -4.86 4.62 31.43
N GLN A 57 -5.47 3.48 31.06
CA GLN A 57 -6.80 3.02 31.51
C GLN A 57 -7.98 3.94 31.14
N ASP A 58 -7.79 4.85 30.19
CA ASP A 58 -8.88 5.69 29.68
C ASP A 58 -9.77 4.90 28.72
N THR A 59 -11.09 5.12 28.78
CA THR A 59 -12.05 4.52 27.84
C THR A 59 -12.08 5.33 26.55
N ILE A 60 -11.64 4.72 25.46
CA ILE A 60 -11.52 5.34 24.13
C ILE A 60 -12.34 4.55 23.13
N ASN A 61 -13.14 5.24 22.33
CA ASN A 61 -13.86 4.62 21.21
C ASN A 61 -12.93 4.54 19.99
N GLN A 62 -12.28 3.39 19.82
CA GLN A 62 -11.33 3.15 18.73
C GLN A 62 -11.98 3.30 17.35
N GLN A 63 -13.20 2.78 17.19
CA GLN A 63 -13.91 2.84 15.91
C GLN A 63 -14.14 4.30 15.51
N GLN A 64 -14.58 5.15 16.44
CA GLN A 64 -14.82 6.57 16.17
C GLN A 64 -13.55 7.30 15.70
N LEU A 65 -12.37 6.90 16.18
CA LEU A 65 -11.11 7.49 15.70
C LEU A 65 -10.77 7.05 14.28
N PHE A 66 -10.98 5.77 13.94
CA PHE A 66 -10.78 5.31 12.56
C PHE A 66 -11.82 5.90 11.60
N ASP A 67 -13.08 5.99 12.02
CA ASP A 67 -14.16 6.64 11.27
C ASP A 67 -13.75 8.07 10.94
N LYS A 68 -13.13 8.78 11.89
CA LYS A 68 -12.65 10.14 11.67
C LYS A 68 -11.57 10.21 10.58
N VAL A 69 -10.63 9.25 10.55
CA VAL A 69 -9.64 9.15 9.48
C VAL A 69 -10.32 8.93 8.13
N TYR A 70 -11.28 8.00 8.05
CA TYR A 70 -11.99 7.73 6.80
C TYR A 70 -12.76 8.95 6.29
N GLU A 71 -13.42 9.69 7.19
CA GLU A 71 -14.08 10.97 6.87
C GLU A 71 -13.09 12.01 6.33
N ASP A 72 -11.97 12.22 7.00
CA ASP A 72 -10.98 13.24 6.63
C ASP A 72 -10.39 12.98 5.23
N PHE A 73 -10.26 11.69 4.86
CA PHE A 73 -9.83 11.29 3.52
C PHE A 73 -10.98 11.13 2.51
N ASN A 74 -12.24 11.36 2.89
CA ASN A 74 -13.42 11.13 2.05
C ASN A 74 -13.45 9.70 1.45
N ILE A 75 -13.25 8.70 2.31
CA ILE A 75 -13.31 7.28 1.96
C ILE A 75 -14.23 6.55 2.96
N SER A 76 -14.69 5.35 2.59
CA SER A 76 -15.30 4.43 3.56
C SER A 76 -14.29 3.41 4.06
N GLU A 77 -14.55 2.83 5.23
CA GLU A 77 -13.78 1.69 5.74
C GLU A 77 -13.73 0.53 4.72
N GLU A 78 -14.87 0.23 4.08
CA GLU A 78 -14.95 -0.78 3.03
C GLU A 78 -14.00 -0.48 1.86
N LYS A 79 -13.96 0.78 1.41
CA LYS A 79 -13.08 1.20 0.32
C LYS A 79 -11.61 1.10 0.72
N PHE A 80 -11.28 1.46 1.96
CA PHE A 80 -9.94 1.27 2.52
C PHE A 80 -9.55 -0.20 2.52
N ASN A 81 -10.36 -1.07 3.12
CA ASN A 81 -10.08 -2.51 3.22
C ASN A 81 -9.96 -3.18 1.84
N LYS A 82 -10.82 -2.79 0.89
CA LYS A 82 -10.74 -3.26 -0.50
C LYS A 82 -9.44 -2.84 -1.18
N SER A 83 -9.03 -1.59 -0.99
CA SER A 83 -7.79 -1.04 -1.55
C SER A 83 -6.56 -1.70 -0.93
N LEU A 84 -6.57 -1.89 0.40
CA LEU A 84 -5.52 -2.59 1.12
C LEU A 84 -5.37 -4.02 0.59
N SER A 85 -6.48 -4.75 0.45
CA SER A 85 -6.49 -6.10 -0.13
C SER A 85 -5.96 -6.13 -1.57
N PHE A 86 -6.26 -5.11 -2.38
CA PHE A 86 -5.73 -4.98 -3.73
C PHE A 86 -4.22 -4.81 -3.76
N TYR A 87 -3.67 -3.93 -2.92
CA TYR A 87 -2.23 -3.70 -2.86
C TYR A 87 -1.48 -4.89 -2.23
N CYS A 88 -2.06 -5.58 -1.25
CA CYS A 88 -1.45 -6.78 -0.66
C CYS A 88 -1.23 -7.92 -1.67
N ARG A 89 -2.02 -7.98 -2.76
CA ARG A 89 -1.83 -8.93 -3.86
C ARG A 89 -0.70 -8.54 -4.81
N GLN A 90 -0.11 -7.36 -4.65
CA GLN A 90 0.98 -6.81 -5.46
C GLN A 90 2.18 -6.47 -4.56
N PRO A 91 3.01 -7.47 -4.18
CA PRO A 91 4.02 -7.31 -3.14
C PRO A 91 4.97 -6.11 -3.36
N LYS A 92 5.44 -5.91 -4.60
CA LYS A 92 6.36 -4.82 -4.97
C LYS A 92 5.71 -3.43 -4.81
N VAL A 93 4.42 -3.30 -5.10
CA VAL A 93 3.67 -2.05 -4.92
C VAL A 93 3.42 -1.79 -3.44
N MET A 94 3.00 -2.82 -2.69
CA MET A 94 2.78 -2.69 -1.25
C MET A 94 4.07 -2.35 -0.48
N GLU A 95 5.19 -2.96 -0.86
CA GLU A 95 6.51 -2.62 -0.31
C GLU A 95 6.83 -1.14 -0.51
N ASN A 96 6.62 -0.61 -1.73
CA ASN A 96 6.83 0.82 -2.02
C ASN A 96 5.91 1.71 -1.17
N ILE A 97 4.61 1.38 -1.08
CA ILE A 97 3.66 2.10 -0.21
C ILE A 97 4.19 2.16 1.22
N TYR A 98 4.60 1.02 1.81
CA TYR A 98 5.08 1.00 3.19
C TYR A 98 6.41 1.72 3.39
N VAL A 99 7.34 1.65 2.44
CA VAL A 99 8.58 2.48 2.49
C VAL A 99 8.22 3.95 2.57
N ARG A 100 7.27 4.41 1.76
CA ARG A 100 6.81 5.81 1.77
C ARG A 100 6.08 6.17 3.06
N VAL A 101 5.27 5.27 3.63
CA VAL A 101 4.64 5.45 4.95
C VAL A 101 5.71 5.64 6.04
N ILE A 102 6.75 4.80 6.07
CA ILE A 102 7.84 4.91 7.06
C ILE A 102 8.57 6.26 6.92
N ILE A 103 8.81 6.72 5.70
CA ILE A 103 9.40 8.04 5.43
C ILE A 103 8.48 9.16 5.96
N SER A 104 7.18 9.09 5.67
CA SER A 104 6.19 10.08 6.14
C SER A 104 6.10 10.12 7.67
N LEU A 105 6.09 8.97 8.34
CA LEU A 105 6.11 8.87 9.80
C LEU A 105 7.39 9.48 10.38
N SER A 106 8.54 9.14 9.79
CA SER A 106 9.85 9.64 10.23
C SER A 106 9.93 11.17 10.10
N LYS A 107 9.40 11.73 9.00
CA LYS A 107 9.30 13.18 8.79
C LYS A 107 8.41 13.84 9.84
N LYS A 108 7.21 13.32 10.07
CA LYS A 108 6.29 13.83 11.10
C LYS A 108 6.88 13.77 12.51
N GLN A 109 7.71 12.76 12.79
CA GLN A 109 8.41 12.64 14.07
C GLN A 109 9.52 13.69 14.22
N ALA A 110 10.25 14.02 13.16
CA ALA A 110 11.32 15.01 13.19
C ALA A 110 10.81 16.47 13.22
N GLU A 111 9.58 16.71 12.77
CA GLU A 111 8.91 18.02 12.82
C GLU A 111 8.31 18.36 14.20
N ARG A 112 8.28 17.40 15.13
CA ARG A 112 7.87 17.60 16.53
C ARG A 112 9.06 17.96 17.41
#